data_AF-A0A2J6RSX0-F1
#
_entry.id   AF-A0A2J6RSX0-F1
#
_cell.length_a   1.000
_cell.length_b   1.000
_cell.length_c   1.000
_cell.angle_alpha   90.00
_cell.angle_beta   90.00
_cell.angle_gamma   90.00
#
_symmetry.space_group_name_H-M   'P 1'
#
loop_
_entity.id
_entity.type
_entity.pdbx_description
1 polymer ?
#
loop_
_entity_poly.entity_id
_entity_poly.type
_entity_poly.pdbx_seq_one_letter_code
_entity_poly.pdbx_strand_id
1 'polypeptide(L)'
;MSNHSIIRITRELSDLQKSSDLSLAVACRDVDVRNVKAIIIGPPDTPYEFGFFEFAVRFGKDYPGKAPAVTATTTNGGRCRYNPNIYAGGKVCLSILGTWRGERGEEWSSAQGLESILISIQSLMSSNPYENEPGFETANDEGDKKNQKDYVAKIRHETLRISVIQRLEEYLGISPTGAVQPQVPYMGEDSDGDFDSSEADREEYDEASIHFDPFKDLCKRRFLWYYDSYLLAISKAKTEVTDGQNFTRMPFECPGNGMDGKFNYTELERRLRLIRKTMDEETERWAIEGLASKKKESGVASNLQRQYEQVVESYKRDKNVTLDIELVDKNPFVWAITYFGRPMTNLDGGLFRIKLFFSPRFPEEQPRARFETQLFHHRIASDGTPCYTAKRAEDVKSHIEAIIEALEEESPPYDPRTLVNPEAAKLFWGSEDDKKMYNRKLRRAVQRSMEE
;
A
#
# COMPACT_ATOMS: atom_id res chain seq x y z
N MET A 1 -28.38 -1.72 24.43
CA MET A 1 -27.24 -0.83 24.14
C MET A 1 -26.19 -1.45 23.21
N SER A 2 -25.95 -2.77 23.24
CA SER A 2 -24.98 -3.47 22.37
C SER A 2 -25.16 -3.22 20.87
N ASN A 3 -26.42 -3.17 20.38
CA ASN A 3 -26.70 -2.97 18.96
C ASN A 3 -26.32 -1.57 18.44
N HIS A 4 -26.42 -0.52 19.26
CA HIS A 4 -26.07 0.84 18.81
C HIS A 4 -24.57 1.01 18.61
N SER A 5 -23.77 0.39 19.48
CA SER A 5 -22.30 0.35 19.38
C SER A 5 -21.86 -0.31 18.08
N ILE A 6 -22.43 -1.47 17.75
CA ILE A 6 -22.11 -2.22 16.51
C ILE A 6 -22.52 -1.42 15.27
N ILE A 7 -23.71 -0.81 15.25
CA ILE A 7 -24.16 0.04 14.14
C ILE A 7 -23.19 1.20 13.91
N ARG A 8 -22.73 1.84 14.99
CA ARG A 8 -21.76 2.94 14.91
C ARG A 8 -20.43 2.47 14.31
N ILE A 9 -19.88 1.34 14.79
CA ILE A 9 -18.62 0.78 14.28
C ILE A 9 -18.75 0.42 12.80
N THR A 10 -19.82 -0.29 12.42
CA THR A 10 -20.06 -0.71 11.02
C THR A 10 -20.15 0.49 10.08
N ARG A 11 -20.81 1.58 10.52
CA ARG A 11 -20.86 2.82 9.74
C ARG A 11 -19.48 3.44 9.57
N GLU A 12 -18.73 3.61 10.66
CA GLU A 12 -17.38 4.19 10.59
C GLU A 12 -16.44 3.37 9.70
N LEU A 13 -16.53 2.04 9.73
CA LEU A 13 -15.77 1.16 8.84
C LEU A 13 -16.16 1.36 7.38
N SER A 14 -17.47 1.39 7.08
CA SER A 14 -17.95 1.63 5.72
C SER A 14 -17.53 3.01 5.19
N ASP A 15 -17.52 4.04 6.04
CA ASP A 15 -17.14 5.39 5.65
C ASP A 15 -15.64 5.44 5.34
N LEU A 16 -14.80 4.82 6.17
CA LEU A 16 -13.35 4.71 5.94
C LEU A 16 -13.02 3.87 4.70
N GLN A 17 -13.73 2.78 4.44
CA GLN A 17 -13.53 1.95 3.25
C GLN A 17 -13.92 2.65 1.94
N LYS A 18 -14.84 3.63 2.00
CA LYS A 18 -15.24 4.47 0.87
C LYS A 18 -14.34 5.71 0.70
N SER A 19 -13.51 6.02 1.69
CA SER A 19 -12.59 7.15 1.64
C SER A 19 -11.59 6.98 0.50
N SER A 20 -11.24 8.09 -0.15
CA SER A 20 -10.17 8.14 -1.14
C SER A 20 -8.77 8.32 -0.52
N ASP A 21 -8.67 8.35 0.82
CA ASP A 21 -7.40 8.50 1.51
C ASP A 21 -6.50 7.28 1.28
N LEU A 22 -5.43 7.47 0.51
CA LEU A 22 -4.45 6.44 0.21
C LEU A 22 -3.62 5.99 1.42
N SER A 23 -3.71 6.73 2.53
CA SER A 23 -2.87 6.54 3.72
C SER A 23 -3.51 5.68 4.80
N LEU A 24 -4.83 5.50 4.80
CA LEU A 24 -5.54 4.76 5.83
C LEU A 24 -6.33 3.61 5.19
N ALA A 25 -6.24 2.42 5.77
CA ALA A 25 -7.17 1.34 5.43
C ALA A 25 -7.53 0.53 6.69
N VAL A 26 -8.76 0.02 6.70
CA VAL A 26 -9.35 -0.71 7.83
C VAL A 26 -10.08 -1.95 7.34
N ALA A 27 -10.02 -3.00 8.15
CA ALA A 27 -10.72 -4.25 7.90
C ALA A 27 -11.03 -4.99 9.21
N CYS A 28 -12.16 -5.68 9.24
CA CYS A 28 -12.52 -6.62 10.29
C CYS A 28 -13.08 -7.89 9.64
N ARG A 29 -13.17 -8.96 10.43
CA ARG A 29 -13.95 -10.13 10.02
C ARG A 29 -15.42 -9.89 10.33
N ASP A 30 -16.30 -10.46 9.51
CA ASP A 30 -17.75 -10.34 9.73
C ASP A 30 -18.19 -10.96 11.07
N VAL A 31 -17.49 -12.03 11.49
CA VAL A 31 -17.72 -12.68 12.79
C VAL A 31 -17.33 -11.80 14.00
N ASP A 32 -16.49 -10.78 13.81
CA ASP A 32 -15.97 -9.96 14.91
C ASP A 32 -15.68 -8.51 14.48
N VAL A 33 -16.74 -7.74 14.30
CA VAL A 33 -16.70 -6.31 13.99
C VAL A 33 -16.09 -5.44 15.10
N ARG A 34 -15.87 -5.98 16.31
CA ARG A 34 -15.27 -5.23 17.44
C ARG A 34 -13.75 -5.29 17.44
N ASN A 35 -13.15 -6.19 16.66
CA ASN A 35 -11.71 -6.30 16.48
C ASN A 35 -11.36 -5.90 15.05
N VAL A 36 -10.85 -4.68 14.90
CA VAL A 36 -10.50 -4.08 13.63
C VAL A 36 -8.98 -4.07 13.48
N LYS A 37 -8.49 -4.53 12.32
CA LYS A 37 -7.14 -4.23 11.87
C LYS A 37 -7.17 -2.91 11.10
N ALA A 38 -6.19 -2.06 11.37
CA ALA A 38 -5.96 -0.83 10.63
C ALA A 38 -4.52 -0.79 10.13
N ILE A 39 -4.30 -0.14 9.01
CA ILE A 39 -2.96 0.14 8.47
C ILE A 39 -2.86 1.63 8.16
N ILE A 40 -1.74 2.23 8.55
CA ILE A 40 -1.36 3.60 8.25
C ILE A 40 -0.13 3.54 7.36
N ILE A 41 -0.22 4.15 6.17
CA ILE A 41 0.94 4.39 5.32
C ILE A 41 1.68 5.60 5.87
N GLY A 42 2.98 5.43 6.14
CA GLY A 42 3.78 6.49 6.73
C GLY A 42 3.83 7.75 5.85
N PRO A 43 3.69 8.96 6.44
CA PRO A 43 3.60 10.20 5.66
C PRO A 43 4.85 10.48 4.83
N PRO A 44 4.71 11.05 3.62
CA PRO A 44 5.83 11.51 2.80
C PRO A 44 6.70 12.54 3.53
N ASP A 45 7.99 12.63 3.17
CA ASP A 45 8.96 13.56 3.77
C ASP A 45 9.21 13.35 5.27
N THR A 46 8.95 12.15 5.78
CA THR A 46 9.21 11.74 7.17
C THR A 46 10.07 10.47 7.21
N PRO A 47 10.73 10.13 8.34
CA PRO A 47 11.42 8.84 8.43
C PRO A 47 10.49 7.61 8.36
N TYR A 48 9.17 7.81 8.30
CA TYR A 48 8.16 6.76 8.15
C TYR A 48 7.71 6.57 6.70
N GLU A 49 8.18 7.43 5.78
CA GLU A 49 7.71 7.53 4.40
C GLU A 49 7.41 6.18 3.74
N PHE A 50 6.14 6.04 3.34
CA PHE A 50 5.59 4.88 2.64
C PHE A 50 5.74 3.53 3.37
N GLY A 51 6.04 3.53 4.67
CA GLY A 51 6.05 2.33 5.50
C GLY A 51 4.64 1.83 5.84
N PHE A 52 4.49 0.52 6.03
CA PHE A 52 3.20 -0.12 6.36
C PHE A 52 3.06 -0.34 7.88
N PHE A 53 2.39 0.57 8.59
CA PHE A 53 2.24 0.50 10.04
C PHE A 53 0.87 -0.05 10.42
N GLU A 54 0.83 -1.27 10.93
CA GLU A 54 -0.41 -1.92 11.35
C GLU A 54 -0.73 -1.71 12.84
N PHE A 55 -2.03 -1.59 13.10
CA PHE A 55 -2.62 -1.39 14.42
C PHE A 55 -3.81 -2.33 14.61
N ALA A 56 -3.91 -2.92 15.80
CA ALA A 56 -5.10 -3.63 16.26
C ALA A 56 -5.96 -2.66 17.10
N VAL A 57 -7.23 -2.54 16.74
CA VAL A 57 -8.22 -1.68 17.42
C VAL A 57 -9.32 -2.55 17.99
N ARG A 58 -9.52 -2.49 19.31
CA ARG A 58 -10.53 -3.28 20.03
C ARG A 58 -11.59 -2.37 20.66
N PHE A 59 -12.82 -2.49 20.16
CA PHE A 59 -13.97 -1.71 20.63
C PHE A 59 -14.66 -2.37 21.84
N GLY A 60 -14.63 -1.68 22.98
CA GLY A 60 -15.33 -2.10 24.19
C GLY A 60 -16.86 -2.02 24.08
N LYS A 61 -17.59 -2.70 24.98
CA LYS A 61 -19.08 -2.68 25.00
C LYS A 61 -19.66 -1.27 25.20
N ASP A 62 -18.88 -0.39 25.82
CA ASP A 62 -19.25 0.98 26.14
C ASP A 62 -18.99 1.98 24.99
N TYR A 63 -18.50 1.54 23.82
CA TYR A 63 -18.26 2.42 22.67
C TYR A 63 -19.57 2.99 22.11
N PRO A 64 -19.67 4.30 21.80
CA PRO A 64 -18.59 5.32 21.77
C PRO A 64 -18.39 6.10 23.08
N GLY A 65 -19.04 5.74 24.18
CA GLY A 65 -18.86 6.41 25.48
C GLY A 65 -17.45 6.28 26.07
N LYS A 66 -16.71 5.23 25.71
CA LYS A 66 -15.28 5.05 26.01
C LYS A 66 -14.49 4.80 24.72
N ALA A 67 -13.26 5.30 24.67
CA ALA A 67 -12.32 5.07 23.59
C ALA A 67 -12.05 3.56 23.39
N PRO A 68 -11.82 3.10 22.15
CA PRO A 68 -11.33 1.75 21.91
C PRO A 68 -9.88 1.61 22.39
N ALA A 69 -9.45 0.37 22.63
CA ALA A 69 -8.04 0.08 22.88
C ALA A 69 -7.31 -0.05 21.54
N VAL A 70 -6.13 0.60 21.42
CA VAL A 70 -5.29 0.54 20.21
C VAL A 70 -3.92 -0.02 20.57
N THR A 71 -3.40 -0.92 19.73
CA THR A 71 -2.07 -1.50 19.89
C THR A 71 -1.37 -1.54 18.54
N ALA A 72 -0.18 -0.96 18.44
CA ALA A 72 0.67 -1.09 17.27
C ALA A 72 1.22 -2.53 17.20
N THR A 73 1.04 -3.19 16.05
CA THR A 73 1.48 -4.59 15.84
C THR A 73 2.79 -4.66 15.08
N THR A 74 3.10 -3.64 14.29
CA THR A 74 4.37 -3.50 13.59
C THR A 74 5.41 -3.02 14.58
N THR A 75 6.01 -3.93 15.36
CA THR A 75 6.96 -3.58 16.44
C THR A 75 8.19 -4.51 16.52
N ASN A 76 8.39 -5.37 15.51
CA ASN A 76 9.46 -6.37 15.52
C ASN A 76 9.44 -7.24 16.80
N GLY A 77 8.25 -7.69 17.20
CA GLY A 77 8.05 -8.53 18.38
C GLY A 77 8.46 -7.84 19.69
N GLY A 78 8.14 -6.55 19.85
CA GLY A 78 8.43 -5.82 21.09
C GLY A 78 9.78 -5.08 21.11
N ARG A 79 10.50 -5.00 19.99
CA ARG A 79 11.90 -4.51 19.93
C ARG A 79 12.09 -3.20 19.16
N CYS A 80 11.08 -2.75 18.43
CA CYS A 80 11.15 -1.53 17.62
C CYS A 80 10.23 -0.45 18.20
N ARG A 81 10.83 0.54 18.86
CA ARG A 81 10.15 1.77 19.26
C ARG A 81 10.14 2.75 18.08
N TYR A 82 9.03 2.83 17.38
CA TYR A 82 8.90 3.68 16.19
C TYR A 82 8.81 5.16 16.52
N ASN A 83 8.24 5.53 17.66
CA ASN A 83 8.02 6.92 18.03
C ASN A 83 8.05 7.06 19.57
N PRO A 84 8.35 8.24 20.12
CA PRO A 84 8.17 8.47 21.55
C PRO A 84 6.78 8.08 22.06
N ASN A 85 5.75 8.23 21.23
CA ASN A 85 4.35 7.87 21.53
C ASN A 85 3.92 6.50 20.98
N ILE A 86 4.79 5.76 20.30
CA ILE A 86 4.51 4.40 19.79
C ILE A 86 5.61 3.47 20.31
N TYR A 87 5.33 2.87 21.47
CA TYR A 87 6.30 2.10 22.24
C TYR A 87 6.66 0.78 21.55
N ALA A 88 7.83 0.24 21.91
CA ALA A 88 8.28 -1.06 21.40
C ALA A 88 7.27 -2.18 21.70
N GLY A 89 6.63 -2.16 22.88
CA GLY A 89 5.57 -3.11 23.24
C GLY A 89 4.22 -2.89 22.56
N GLY A 90 4.09 -1.93 21.65
CA GLY A 90 2.86 -1.65 20.90
C GLY A 90 1.90 -0.65 21.55
N LYS A 91 2.21 -0.16 22.76
CA LYS A 91 1.39 0.88 23.41
C LYS A 91 1.45 2.17 22.59
N VAL A 92 0.27 2.72 22.28
CA VAL A 92 0.11 4.03 21.64
C VAL A 92 -0.31 5.07 22.69
N CYS A 93 0.42 6.16 22.79
CA CYS A 93 0.22 7.24 23.75
C CYS A 93 -0.45 8.46 23.09
N LEU A 94 -1.77 8.59 23.26
CA LEU A 94 -2.59 9.69 22.76
C LEU A 94 -3.61 10.14 23.81
N SER A 95 -3.88 11.44 23.90
CA SER A 95 -4.86 12.01 24.83
C SER A 95 -6.27 11.51 24.54
N ILE A 96 -6.64 11.42 23.25
CA ILE A 96 -7.93 10.89 22.80
C ILE A 96 -8.11 9.39 23.09
N LEU A 97 -7.04 8.66 23.41
CA LEU A 97 -7.10 7.26 23.87
C LEU A 97 -7.03 7.13 25.39
N GLY A 98 -6.88 8.25 26.12
CA GLY A 98 -6.66 8.26 27.57
C GLY A 98 -5.31 7.64 27.98
N THR A 99 -4.38 7.46 27.04
CA THR A 99 -3.05 6.89 27.29
C THR A 99 -1.96 7.96 27.40
N TRP A 100 -2.34 9.22 27.23
CA TRP A 100 -1.49 10.39 27.38
C TRP A 100 -2.26 11.53 28.05
N ARG A 101 -1.53 12.49 28.63
CA ARG A 101 -2.13 13.73 29.16
C ARG A 101 -2.68 14.57 28.02
N GLY A 102 -3.87 15.13 28.17
CA GLY A 102 -4.45 16.10 27.25
C GLY A 102 -5.00 17.30 28.01
N GLU A 103 -5.12 18.43 27.32
CA GLU A 103 -5.87 19.57 27.83
C GLU A 103 -7.38 19.32 27.74
N ARG A 104 -8.17 20.19 28.38
CA ARG A 104 -9.62 20.09 28.36
C ARG A 104 -10.14 20.21 26.93
N GLY A 105 -10.71 19.11 26.41
CA GLY A 105 -11.22 19.03 25.04
C GLY A 105 -10.35 18.19 24.09
N GLU A 106 -9.13 17.82 24.51
CA GLU A 106 -8.23 16.93 23.75
C GLU A 106 -8.36 15.45 24.14
N GLU A 107 -9.16 15.16 25.16
CA GLU A 107 -9.48 13.82 25.63
C GLU A 107 -10.62 13.19 24.82
N TRP A 108 -10.82 11.88 24.98
CA TRP A 108 -11.88 11.14 24.30
C TRP A 108 -13.26 11.78 24.49
N SER A 109 -14.02 11.91 23.41
CA SER A 109 -15.45 12.18 23.46
C SER A 109 -16.16 11.33 22.42
N SER A 110 -17.45 11.03 22.65
CA SER A 110 -18.27 10.24 21.72
C SER A 110 -18.48 10.89 20.33
N ALA A 111 -18.01 12.12 20.14
CA ALA A 111 -17.97 12.80 18.85
C ALA A 111 -16.82 12.28 17.96
N GLN A 112 -15.75 11.78 18.59
CA GLN A 112 -14.60 11.17 17.90
C GLN A 112 -14.95 9.75 17.41
N GLY A 113 -14.12 9.23 16.51
CA GLY A 113 -14.31 7.89 15.92
C GLY A 113 -12.99 7.27 15.49
N LEU A 114 -13.07 6.14 14.80
CA LEU A 114 -11.91 5.41 14.29
C LEU A 114 -11.04 6.28 13.38
N GLU A 115 -11.65 7.05 12.48
CA GLU A 115 -10.91 7.94 11.57
C GLU A 115 -10.05 8.95 12.33
N SER A 116 -10.61 9.66 13.32
CA SER A 116 -9.87 10.66 14.07
C SER A 116 -8.77 10.06 14.95
N ILE A 117 -8.95 8.82 15.42
CA ILE A 117 -7.89 8.03 16.07
C ILE A 117 -6.75 7.78 15.10
N LEU A 118 -7.03 7.28 13.89
CA LEU A 118 -6.01 6.94 12.90
C LEU A 118 -5.26 8.19 12.42
N ILE A 119 -5.97 9.29 12.17
CA ILE A 119 -5.36 10.59 11.82
C ILE A 119 -4.44 11.08 12.96
N SER A 120 -4.87 10.94 14.22
CA SER A 120 -4.07 11.35 15.38
C SER A 120 -2.81 10.49 15.56
N ILE A 121 -2.88 9.20 15.20
CA ILE A 121 -1.68 8.33 15.18
C ILE A 121 -0.76 8.73 14.04
N GLN A 122 -1.30 9.00 12.84
CA GLN A 122 -0.51 9.43 11.70
C GLN A 122 0.20 10.77 11.96
N SER A 123 -0.43 11.71 12.68
CA SER A 123 0.20 13.00 13.03
C SER A 123 1.41 12.85 13.97
N LEU A 124 1.53 11.75 14.71
CA LEU A 124 2.74 11.45 15.50
C LEU A 124 3.93 11.11 14.58
N MET A 125 3.69 10.65 13.35
CA MET A 125 4.71 10.26 12.39
C MET A 125 5.30 11.50 11.69
N SER A 126 5.82 12.44 12.47
CA SER A 126 6.39 13.71 12.00
C SER A 126 7.78 13.55 11.36
N SER A 127 8.25 14.61 10.68
CA SER A 127 9.59 14.66 10.10
C SER A 127 10.71 14.63 11.15
N ASN A 128 10.43 15.16 12.35
CA ASN A 128 11.32 15.11 13.51
C ASN A 128 10.64 14.46 14.72
N PRO A 129 10.55 13.12 14.78
CA PRO A 129 9.85 12.43 15.85
C PRO A 129 10.57 12.49 17.21
N TYR A 130 11.78 13.06 17.28
CA TYR A 130 12.48 13.30 18.54
C TYR A 130 11.75 14.34 19.41
N GLU A 131 11.15 15.35 18.77
CA GLU A 131 10.40 16.44 19.43
C GLU A 131 9.10 15.96 20.07
N ASN A 132 8.64 14.75 19.73
CA ASN A 132 7.45 14.16 20.34
C ASN A 132 7.71 13.66 21.78
N GLU A 133 8.98 13.54 22.20
CA GLU A 133 9.29 13.18 23.59
C GLU A 133 9.07 14.38 24.51
N PRO A 134 8.37 14.21 25.64
CA PRO A 134 8.19 15.28 26.61
C PRO A 134 9.48 15.89 27.12
N GLY A 135 9.54 17.22 27.10
CA GLY A 135 10.71 17.98 27.48
C GLY A 135 11.71 18.18 26.33
N PHE A 136 11.44 17.64 25.14
CA PHE A 136 12.25 17.80 23.94
C PHE A 136 11.55 18.57 22.82
N GLU A 137 10.39 19.18 23.08
CA GLU A 137 9.56 19.87 22.08
C GLU A 137 10.27 21.07 21.45
N THR A 138 11.16 21.73 22.21
CA THR A 138 11.96 22.89 21.76
C THR A 138 13.47 22.61 21.77
N ALA A 139 13.84 21.33 21.81
CA ALA A 139 15.23 20.89 21.85
C ALA A 139 16.01 21.40 20.62
N ASN A 140 17.01 22.24 20.85
CA ASN A 140 17.74 22.93 19.78
C ASN A 140 19.24 23.09 20.06
N ASP A 141 19.75 22.50 21.14
CA ASP A 141 21.18 22.49 21.41
C ASP A 141 21.92 21.64 20.37
N GLU A 142 23.23 21.84 20.21
CA GLU A 142 24.03 21.09 19.24
C GLU A 142 23.97 19.56 19.49
N GLY A 143 23.86 19.16 20.77
CA GLY A 143 23.64 17.76 21.13
C GLY A 143 22.28 17.23 20.67
N ASP A 144 21.23 18.03 20.78
CA ASP A 144 19.88 17.66 20.34
C ASP A 144 19.80 17.55 18.83
N LYS A 145 20.39 18.48 18.08
CA LYS A 145 20.42 18.40 16.60
C LYS A 145 21.09 17.11 16.12
N LYS A 146 22.13 16.65 16.83
CA LYS A 146 22.77 15.37 16.55
C LYS A 146 21.81 14.21 16.87
N ASN A 147 21.21 14.21 18.05
CA ASN A 147 20.27 13.17 18.45
C ASN A 147 19.04 13.08 17.53
N GLN A 148 18.48 14.21 17.11
CA GLN A 148 17.40 14.30 16.14
C GLN A 148 17.77 13.61 14.82
N LYS A 149 18.95 13.92 14.27
CA LYS A 149 19.45 13.28 13.04
C LYS A 149 19.65 11.77 13.22
N ASP A 150 20.28 11.37 14.32
CA ASP A 150 20.53 9.95 14.62
C ASP A 150 19.20 9.19 14.82
N TYR A 151 18.20 9.81 15.47
CA TYR A 151 16.87 9.25 15.69
C TYR A 151 16.11 9.07 14.38
N VAL A 152 16.09 10.10 13.53
CA VAL A 152 15.51 10.06 12.18
C VAL A 152 16.17 8.97 11.34
N ALA A 153 17.50 8.84 11.39
CA ALA A 153 18.23 7.84 10.61
C ALA A 153 17.82 6.42 11.01
N LYS A 154 17.76 6.11 12.32
CA LYS A 154 17.37 4.76 12.76
C LYS A 154 15.89 4.44 12.51
N ILE A 155 14.98 5.41 12.65
CA ILE A 155 13.57 5.19 12.29
C ILE A 155 13.45 4.91 10.80
N ARG A 156 14.12 5.68 9.93
CA ARG A 156 14.10 5.43 8.48
C ARG A 156 14.58 4.02 8.14
N HIS A 157 15.65 3.57 8.77
CA HIS A 157 16.15 2.20 8.59
C HIS A 157 15.11 1.15 8.99
N GLU A 158 14.51 1.30 10.17
CA GLU A 158 13.56 0.33 10.73
C GLU A 158 12.19 0.36 10.05
N THR A 159 11.78 1.50 9.49
CA THR A 159 10.66 1.63 8.56
C THR A 159 10.91 0.72 7.35
N LEU A 160 12.00 0.92 6.61
CA LEU A 160 12.32 0.12 5.44
C LEU A 160 12.47 -1.37 5.79
N ARG A 161 13.20 -1.69 6.86
CA ARG A 161 13.52 -3.07 7.22
C ARG A 161 12.31 -3.87 7.68
N ILE A 162 11.50 -3.32 8.58
CA ILE A 162 10.42 -4.06 9.25
C ILE A 162 9.08 -3.78 8.56
N SER A 163 8.70 -2.51 8.42
CA SER A 163 7.34 -2.17 7.96
C SER A 163 7.18 -2.43 6.47
N VAL A 164 8.26 -2.33 5.67
CA VAL A 164 8.22 -2.63 4.23
C VAL A 164 8.78 -4.03 3.92
N ILE A 165 10.09 -4.23 4.10
CA ILE A 165 10.80 -5.41 3.58
C ILE A 165 10.34 -6.69 4.28
N GLN A 166 10.47 -6.76 5.62
CA GLN A 166 10.09 -7.97 6.36
C GLN A 166 8.61 -8.31 6.15
N ARG A 167 7.74 -7.29 6.13
CA ARG A 167 6.31 -7.51 5.90
C ARG A 167 6.02 -8.14 4.54
N LEU A 168 6.65 -7.64 3.48
CA LEU A 168 6.47 -8.19 2.13
C LEU A 168 7.12 -9.56 1.96
N GLU A 169 8.26 -9.80 2.62
CA GLU A 169 8.88 -11.12 2.71
C GLU A 169 7.92 -12.14 3.34
N GLU A 170 7.26 -11.80 4.44
CA GLU A 170 6.24 -12.63 5.08
C GLU A 170 5.07 -12.92 4.12
N TYR A 171 4.55 -11.91 3.42
CA TYR A 171 3.46 -12.08 2.45
C TYR A 171 3.83 -12.93 1.21
N LEU A 172 5.10 -12.89 0.80
CA LEU A 172 5.61 -13.60 -0.37
C LEU A 172 6.26 -14.95 0.00
N GLY A 173 6.41 -15.27 1.29
CA GLY A 173 7.10 -16.47 1.74
C GLY A 173 8.62 -16.44 1.49
N ILE A 174 9.21 -15.26 1.42
CA ILE A 174 10.65 -15.07 1.17
C ILE A 174 11.37 -15.06 2.53
N SER A 175 12.37 -15.91 2.69
CA SER A 175 13.28 -15.82 3.84
C SER A 175 14.30 -14.70 3.66
N PRO A 176 14.86 -14.12 4.73
CA PRO A 176 15.89 -13.08 4.63
C PRO A 176 17.14 -13.51 3.84
N THR A 177 17.46 -14.81 3.81
CA THR A 177 18.58 -15.36 3.01
C THR A 177 18.25 -15.49 1.52
N GLY A 178 17.00 -15.25 1.13
CA GLY A 178 16.51 -15.28 -0.24
C GLY A 178 15.90 -16.61 -0.67
N ALA A 179 15.77 -17.60 0.22
CA ALA A 179 15.01 -18.82 -0.09
C ALA A 179 13.51 -18.50 -0.09
N VAL A 180 12.82 -18.83 -1.18
CA VAL A 180 11.37 -18.69 -1.31
C VAL A 180 10.73 -20.00 -0.85
N GLN A 181 9.90 -19.95 0.18
CA GLN A 181 9.10 -21.10 0.59
C GLN A 181 8.06 -21.39 -0.49
N PRO A 182 7.83 -22.67 -0.86
CA PRO A 182 6.76 -23.02 -1.77
C PRO A 182 5.44 -22.51 -1.19
N GLN A 183 4.74 -21.64 -1.92
CA GLN A 183 3.36 -21.30 -1.54
C GLN A 183 2.54 -22.58 -1.64
N VAL A 184 1.88 -22.96 -0.55
CA VAL A 184 0.92 -24.07 -0.57
C VAL A 184 -0.15 -23.70 -1.59
N PRO A 185 -0.44 -24.54 -2.60
CA PRO A 185 -1.50 -24.23 -3.55
C PRO A 185 -2.79 -23.99 -2.76
N TYR A 186 -3.39 -22.81 -2.96
CA TYR A 186 -4.69 -22.49 -2.39
C TYR A 186 -5.69 -23.51 -2.92
N MET A 187 -6.18 -24.39 -2.06
CA MET A 187 -7.36 -25.19 -2.35
C MET A 187 -8.54 -24.23 -2.22
N GLY A 188 -9.00 -23.67 -3.34
CA GLY A 188 -10.15 -22.78 -3.35
C GLY A 188 -11.38 -23.45 -2.76
N GLU A 189 -12.25 -22.66 -2.15
CA GLU A 189 -13.55 -23.09 -1.61
C GLU A 189 -14.49 -23.64 -2.71
N ASP A 190 -14.17 -23.39 -3.99
CA ASP A 190 -14.93 -23.88 -5.16
C ASP A 190 -14.54 -25.31 -5.59
N SER A 191 -14.40 -26.23 -4.64
CA SER A 191 -14.48 -27.66 -4.96
C SER A 191 -15.91 -28.12 -4.73
N ASP A 192 -16.81 -27.81 -5.67
CA ASP A 192 -18.03 -28.59 -5.93
C ASP A 192 -17.65 -29.98 -6.48
N GLY A 193 -16.77 -30.67 -5.75
CA GLY A 193 -16.50 -32.07 -5.90
C GLY A 193 -17.51 -32.78 -5.03
N ASP A 194 -18.52 -33.34 -5.69
CA ASP A 194 -19.47 -34.31 -5.17
C ASP A 194 -18.68 -35.49 -4.56
N PHE A 195 -18.18 -35.30 -3.34
CA PHE A 195 -17.54 -36.33 -2.54
C PHE A 195 -18.56 -36.70 -1.46
N ASP A 196 -19.19 -37.85 -1.67
CA ASP A 196 -20.00 -38.55 -0.69
C ASP A 196 -19.13 -38.88 0.54
N SER A 197 -18.92 -37.89 1.40
CA SER A 197 -18.31 -38.06 2.71
C SER A 197 -19.43 -38.21 3.73
N SER A 198 -19.56 -39.43 4.26
CA SER A 198 -20.38 -39.76 5.42
C SER A 198 -20.31 -38.70 6.52
N GLU A 199 -21.43 -38.48 7.23
CA GLU A 199 -21.65 -37.47 8.28
C GLU A 199 -20.62 -37.44 9.45
N ALA A 200 -19.57 -38.26 9.44
CA ALA A 200 -18.61 -38.41 10.53
C ALA A 200 -17.35 -37.51 10.45
N ASP A 201 -17.04 -36.89 9.29
CA ASP A 201 -15.76 -36.16 9.09
C ASP A 201 -15.93 -34.65 8.78
N ARG A 202 -17.00 -34.01 9.28
CA ARG A 202 -17.01 -32.53 9.36
C ARG A 202 -16.27 -32.10 10.61
N GLU A 203 -14.94 -32.09 10.57
CA GLU A 203 -14.17 -31.29 11.52
C GLU A 203 -14.66 -29.84 11.39
N GLU A 204 -15.15 -29.28 12.48
CA GLU A 204 -15.58 -27.89 12.60
C GLU A 204 -14.33 -27.03 12.42
N TYR A 205 -13.99 -26.69 11.18
CA TYR A 205 -12.87 -25.78 10.88
C TYR A 205 -13.17 -24.46 11.58
N ASP A 206 -12.47 -24.19 12.68
CA ASP A 206 -12.58 -22.92 13.39
C ASP A 206 -12.12 -21.81 12.45
N GLU A 207 -13.08 -21.10 11.86
CA GLU A 207 -12.86 -19.96 10.97
C GLU A 207 -11.98 -18.89 11.64
N ALA A 208 -11.92 -18.88 12.99
CA ALA A 208 -11.02 -18.01 13.73
C ALA A 208 -9.52 -18.32 13.49
N SER A 209 -9.18 -19.57 13.13
CA SER A 209 -7.82 -20.07 12.88
C SER A 209 -7.25 -19.69 11.51
N ILE A 210 -8.08 -19.25 10.57
CA ILE A 210 -7.64 -18.81 9.23
C ILE A 210 -6.84 -17.51 9.37
N HIS A 211 -5.62 -17.47 8.82
CA HIS A 211 -4.77 -16.27 8.89
C HIS A 211 -5.43 -15.07 8.18
N PHE A 212 -5.74 -14.00 8.91
CA PHE A 212 -6.47 -12.83 8.37
C PHE A 212 -5.52 -11.68 8.02
N ASP A 213 -5.14 -11.59 6.74
CA ASP A 213 -4.28 -10.52 6.20
C ASP A 213 -5.00 -9.63 5.19
N PRO A 214 -5.92 -8.75 5.65
CA PRO A 214 -6.73 -7.93 4.76
C PRO A 214 -5.92 -6.93 3.93
N PHE A 215 -4.68 -6.64 4.32
CA PHE A 215 -3.81 -5.65 3.67
C PHE A 215 -2.74 -6.27 2.77
N LYS A 216 -2.75 -7.59 2.55
CA LYS A 216 -1.74 -8.28 1.75
C LYS A 216 -1.61 -7.71 0.34
N ASP A 217 -2.72 -7.66 -0.41
CA ASP A 217 -2.72 -7.10 -1.77
C ASP A 217 -2.47 -5.58 -1.77
N LEU A 218 -3.03 -4.85 -0.80
CA LEU A 218 -2.79 -3.42 -0.62
C LEU A 218 -1.29 -3.11 -0.51
N CYS A 219 -0.58 -3.79 0.40
CA CYS A 219 0.85 -3.59 0.64
C CYS A 219 1.66 -3.92 -0.63
N LYS A 220 1.33 -5.01 -1.31
CA LYS A 220 1.96 -5.38 -2.59
C LYS A 220 1.79 -4.27 -3.64
N ARG A 221 0.57 -3.78 -3.87
CA ARG A 221 0.33 -2.70 -4.84
C ARG A 221 1.08 -1.42 -4.49
N ARG A 222 0.98 -0.98 -3.23
CA ARG A 222 1.68 0.22 -2.75
C ARG A 222 3.20 0.08 -2.83
N PHE A 223 3.73 -1.12 -2.61
CA PHE A 223 5.16 -1.39 -2.79
C PHE A 223 5.61 -1.14 -4.23
N LEU A 224 4.84 -1.62 -5.22
CA LEU A 224 5.16 -1.39 -6.64
C LEU A 224 5.15 0.12 -6.97
N TRP A 225 4.26 0.89 -6.36
CA TRP A 225 4.18 2.34 -6.53
C TRP A 225 5.37 3.08 -5.93
N TYR A 226 5.81 2.69 -4.74
CA TYR A 226 6.83 3.42 -3.98
C TYR A 226 8.24 2.81 -4.10
N TYR A 227 8.42 1.81 -4.98
CA TYR A 227 9.68 1.11 -5.16
C TYR A 227 10.87 2.04 -5.42
N ASP A 228 10.70 3.01 -6.31
CA ASP A 228 11.74 4.00 -6.63
C ASP A 228 12.03 4.91 -5.43
N SER A 229 11.01 5.34 -4.69
CA SER A 229 11.17 6.13 -3.46
C SER A 229 11.98 5.39 -2.39
N TYR A 230 11.73 4.08 -2.21
CA TYR A 230 12.52 3.25 -1.27
C TYR A 230 13.99 3.16 -1.70
N LEU A 231 14.26 2.96 -3.00
CA LEU A 231 15.64 2.92 -3.51
C LEU A 231 16.36 4.26 -3.32
N LEU A 232 15.68 5.39 -3.56
CA LEU A 232 16.22 6.72 -3.30
C LEU A 232 16.51 6.94 -1.81
N ALA A 233 15.60 6.52 -0.92
CA ALA A 233 15.79 6.61 0.51
C ALA A 233 17.01 5.80 0.99
N ILE A 234 17.19 4.59 0.46
CA ILE A 234 18.36 3.74 0.72
C ILE A 234 19.65 4.40 0.21
N SER A 235 19.64 4.88 -1.04
CA SER A 235 20.79 5.54 -1.66
C SER A 235 21.25 6.76 -0.86
N LYS A 236 20.30 7.62 -0.47
CA LYS A 236 20.55 8.78 0.41
C LYS A 236 21.12 8.33 1.76
N ALA A 237 20.51 7.34 2.41
CA ALA A 237 20.96 6.91 3.72
C ALA A 237 22.36 6.27 3.70
N LYS A 238 22.76 5.59 2.63
CA LYS A 238 24.13 5.06 2.43
C LYS A 238 25.21 6.16 2.41
N THR A 239 24.83 7.41 2.12
CA THR A 239 25.75 8.57 2.20
C THR A 239 25.82 9.16 3.61
N GLU A 240 24.82 8.90 4.46
CA GLU A 240 24.69 9.47 5.80
C GLU A 240 25.26 8.53 6.88
N VAL A 241 25.15 7.21 6.68
CA VAL A 241 25.58 6.19 7.65
C VAL A 241 26.36 5.04 6.98
N THR A 242 27.09 4.28 7.80
CA THR A 242 27.87 3.13 7.33
C THR A 242 27.25 1.79 7.75
N ASP A 243 27.36 0.78 6.89
CA ASP A 243 26.87 -0.56 7.24
C ASP A 243 27.64 -1.14 8.43
N GLY A 244 26.91 -1.80 9.33
CA GLY A 244 27.42 -2.33 10.59
C GLY A 244 27.49 -1.32 11.74
N GLN A 245 27.30 -0.01 11.47
CA GLN A 245 27.24 1.03 12.50
C GLN A 245 26.04 0.79 13.42
N ASN A 246 26.28 0.82 14.74
CA ASN A 246 25.22 0.68 15.73
C ASN A 246 24.31 1.91 15.76
N PHE A 247 23.03 1.70 16.06
CA PHE A 247 22.12 2.79 16.35
C PHE A 247 22.55 3.56 17.59
N THR A 248 22.48 4.90 17.52
CA THR A 248 22.64 5.74 18.70
C THR A 248 21.41 5.58 19.60
N ARG A 249 21.66 5.29 20.88
CA ARG A 249 20.62 5.26 21.91
C ARG A 249 20.27 6.68 22.32
N MET A 250 18.98 7.02 22.29
CA MET A 250 18.49 8.34 22.67
C MET A 250 18.41 8.47 24.20
N PRO A 251 18.51 9.70 24.75
CA PRO A 251 18.44 9.93 26.20
C PRO A 251 17.18 9.38 26.86
N PHE A 252 16.06 9.37 26.14
CA PHE A 252 14.74 8.93 26.59
C PHE A 252 14.45 7.43 26.34
N GLU A 253 15.42 6.67 25.85
CA GLU A 253 15.26 5.22 25.65
C GLU A 253 15.69 4.42 26.86
N CYS A 254 14.80 3.56 27.35
CA CYS A 254 15.03 2.68 28.49
C CYS A 254 14.99 1.19 28.07
N PRO A 255 15.55 0.27 28.89
CA PRO A 255 15.44 -1.15 28.63
C PRO A 255 13.96 -1.57 28.48
N GLY A 256 13.63 -2.26 27.38
CA GLY A 256 12.25 -2.67 27.07
C GLY A 256 11.40 -1.63 26.33
N ASN A 257 11.88 -0.38 26.17
CA ASN A 257 11.26 0.64 25.32
C ASN A 257 12.35 1.49 24.62
N GLY A 258 13.23 0.81 23.90
CA GLY A 258 14.26 1.41 23.06
C GLY A 258 14.27 0.76 21.69
N MET A 259 15.23 1.17 20.87
CA MET A 259 15.44 0.63 19.53
C MET A 259 16.94 0.47 19.28
N ASP A 260 17.40 -0.76 19.51
CA ASP A 260 18.79 -1.18 19.31
C ASP A 260 18.93 -1.93 17.98
N GLY A 261 20.06 -1.77 17.32
CA GLY A 261 20.29 -2.38 16.02
C GLY A 261 21.52 -1.83 15.32
N LYS A 262 21.67 -2.21 14.05
CA LYS A 262 22.74 -1.75 13.17
C LYS A 262 22.16 -1.35 11.82
N PHE A 263 22.75 -0.32 11.21
CA PHE A 263 22.48 0.04 9.83
C PHE A 263 23.03 -1.05 8.89
N ASN A 264 22.23 -1.53 7.95
CA ASN A 264 22.64 -2.53 6.96
C ASN A 264 21.97 -2.25 5.60
N TYR A 265 22.15 -1.04 5.06
CA TYR A 265 21.45 -0.58 3.87
C TYR A 265 21.83 -1.35 2.60
N THR A 266 23.04 -1.91 2.50
CA THR A 266 23.39 -2.78 1.37
C THR A 266 22.52 -4.04 1.33
N GLU A 267 22.27 -4.62 2.50
CA GLU A 267 21.42 -5.80 2.61
C GLU A 267 19.93 -5.46 2.42
N LEU A 268 19.47 -4.31 2.92
CA LEU A 268 18.10 -3.83 2.65
C LEU A 268 17.85 -3.64 1.16
N GLU A 269 18.81 -3.06 0.42
CA GLU A 269 18.68 -2.88 -1.03
C GLU A 269 18.57 -4.22 -1.75
N ARG A 270 19.42 -5.20 -1.39
CA ARG A 270 19.39 -6.54 -1.97
C ARG A 270 18.03 -7.21 -1.76
N ARG A 271 17.50 -7.15 -0.54
CA ARG A 271 16.19 -7.74 -0.16
C ARG A 271 15.04 -7.04 -0.88
N LEU A 272 15.07 -5.71 -0.98
CA LEU A 272 14.07 -4.92 -1.71
C LEU A 272 14.02 -5.31 -3.19
N ARG A 273 15.18 -5.47 -3.83
CA ARG A 273 15.28 -5.93 -5.23
C ARG A 273 14.78 -7.36 -5.42
N LEU A 274 15.02 -8.24 -4.44
CA LEU A 274 14.50 -9.60 -4.46
C LEU A 274 12.96 -9.61 -4.38
N ILE A 275 12.37 -8.87 -3.45
CA ILE A 275 10.91 -8.72 -3.33
C ILE A 275 10.33 -8.26 -4.67
N ARG A 276 10.93 -7.22 -5.27
CA ARG A 276 10.49 -6.71 -6.58
C ARG A 276 10.49 -7.81 -7.65
N LYS A 277 11.60 -8.52 -7.79
CA LYS A 277 11.72 -9.64 -8.74
C LYS A 277 10.66 -10.71 -8.49
N THR A 278 10.43 -11.11 -7.23
CA THR A 278 9.42 -12.12 -6.89
C THR A 278 7.98 -11.66 -7.21
N MET A 279 7.70 -10.36 -7.11
CA MET A 279 6.41 -9.79 -7.51
C MET A 279 6.20 -9.76 -9.02
N ASP A 280 7.27 -9.48 -9.78
CA ASP A 280 7.24 -9.57 -11.23
C ASP A 280 6.97 -11.03 -11.67
N GLU A 281 7.67 -11.99 -11.07
CA GLU A 281 7.43 -13.43 -11.29
C GLU A 281 6.01 -13.86 -10.87
N GLU A 282 5.47 -13.33 -9.77
CA GLU A 282 4.08 -13.59 -9.35
C GLU A 282 3.08 -13.13 -10.40
N THR A 283 3.29 -11.95 -10.95
CA THR A 283 2.44 -11.38 -12.00
C THR A 283 2.48 -12.22 -13.28
N GLU A 284 3.65 -12.73 -13.65
CA GLU A 284 3.80 -13.64 -14.79
C GLU A 284 3.13 -15.01 -14.54
N ARG A 285 3.23 -15.53 -13.31
CA ARG A 285 2.56 -16.79 -12.93
C ARG A 285 1.05 -16.71 -13.07
N TRP A 286 0.44 -15.57 -12.77
CA TRP A 286 -1.01 -15.38 -12.94
C TRP A 286 -1.50 -15.65 -14.37
N ALA A 287 -0.69 -15.35 -15.39
CA ALA A 287 -1.03 -15.66 -16.77
C ALA A 287 -1.11 -17.19 -17.00
N ILE A 288 -0.16 -17.95 -16.44
CA ILE A 288 -0.07 -19.40 -16.57
C ILE A 288 -1.20 -20.07 -15.77
N GLU A 289 -1.37 -19.68 -14.52
CA GLU A 289 -2.43 -20.18 -13.64
C GLU A 289 -3.81 -19.85 -14.20
N GLY A 290 -3.98 -18.65 -14.75
CA GLY A 290 -5.20 -18.21 -15.41
C GLY A 290 -5.60 -19.08 -16.60
N LEU A 291 -4.64 -19.52 -17.44
CA LEU A 291 -4.91 -20.48 -18.52
C LEU A 291 -5.36 -21.84 -17.97
N ALA A 292 -4.78 -22.30 -16.86
CA ALA A 292 -5.22 -23.52 -16.20
C ALA A 292 -6.64 -23.36 -15.62
N SER A 293 -6.94 -22.22 -15.00
CA SER A 293 -8.27 -21.87 -14.48
C SER A 293 -9.32 -21.76 -15.58
N LYS A 294 -8.94 -21.29 -16.77
CA LYS A 294 -9.80 -21.30 -17.96
C LYS A 294 -10.12 -22.72 -18.42
N LYS A 295 -9.11 -23.60 -18.48
CA LYS A 295 -9.31 -25.02 -18.86
C LYS A 295 -10.22 -25.78 -17.89
N LYS A 296 -10.23 -25.36 -16.62
CA LYS A 296 -11.11 -25.89 -15.57
C LYS A 296 -12.48 -25.20 -15.51
N GLU A 297 -12.78 -24.28 -16.44
CA GLU A 297 -14.05 -23.53 -16.48
C GLU A 297 -14.40 -22.80 -15.17
N SER A 298 -13.38 -22.33 -14.44
CA SER A 298 -13.58 -21.62 -13.17
C SER A 298 -14.50 -20.40 -13.29
N GLY A 299 -15.22 -20.09 -12.21
CA GLY A 299 -16.12 -18.93 -12.14
C GLY A 299 -15.39 -17.61 -12.45
N VAL A 300 -14.15 -17.44 -11.97
CA VAL A 300 -13.33 -16.25 -12.23
C VAL A 300 -12.97 -16.12 -13.71
N ALA A 301 -12.55 -17.21 -14.37
CA ALA A 301 -12.22 -17.17 -15.79
C ALA A 301 -13.44 -16.82 -16.65
N SER A 302 -14.60 -17.40 -16.33
CA SER A 302 -15.87 -17.11 -17.00
C SER A 302 -16.33 -15.66 -16.75
N ASN A 303 -16.13 -15.15 -15.53
CA ASN A 303 -16.45 -13.77 -15.18
C ASN A 303 -15.59 -12.78 -15.97
N LEU A 304 -14.27 -12.95 -15.99
CA LEU A 304 -13.35 -12.08 -16.74
C LEU A 304 -13.62 -12.13 -18.24
N GLN A 305 -13.88 -13.31 -18.81
CA GLN A 305 -14.26 -13.45 -20.21
C GLN A 305 -15.53 -12.66 -20.54
N ARG A 306 -16.56 -12.75 -19.69
CA ARG A 306 -17.79 -11.97 -19.84
C ARG A 306 -17.56 -10.47 -19.71
N GLN A 307 -16.75 -10.04 -18.73
CA GLN A 307 -16.40 -8.62 -18.57
C GLN A 307 -15.66 -8.10 -19.80
N TYR A 308 -14.75 -8.87 -20.39
CA TYR A 308 -14.06 -8.51 -21.63
C TYR A 308 -15.03 -8.23 -22.77
N GLU A 309 -15.97 -9.14 -23.02
CA GLU A 309 -16.97 -8.99 -24.08
C GLU A 309 -17.84 -7.74 -23.87
N GLN A 310 -18.27 -7.48 -22.63
CA GLN A 310 -19.05 -6.29 -22.28
C GLN A 310 -18.25 -5.01 -22.47
N VAL A 311 -16.99 -5.00 -22.06
CA VAL A 311 -16.10 -3.83 -22.16
C VAL A 311 -15.83 -3.49 -23.62
N VAL A 312 -15.43 -4.47 -24.42
CA VAL A 312 -15.15 -4.30 -25.86
C VAL A 312 -16.38 -3.79 -26.61
N GLU A 313 -17.56 -4.36 -26.34
CA GLU A 313 -18.81 -3.90 -26.95
C GLU A 313 -19.16 -2.47 -26.51
N SER A 314 -18.91 -2.11 -25.24
CA SER A 314 -19.16 -0.75 -24.76
C SER A 314 -18.30 0.29 -25.47
N TYR A 315 -17.01 0.02 -25.66
CA TYR A 315 -16.10 0.94 -26.35
C TYR A 315 -16.31 0.99 -27.87
N LYS A 316 -16.79 -0.09 -28.50
CA LYS A 316 -17.19 -0.06 -29.92
C LYS A 316 -18.37 0.86 -30.19
N ARG A 317 -19.28 1.03 -29.23
CA ARG A 317 -20.44 1.92 -29.36
C ARG A 317 -20.08 3.39 -29.20
N ASP A 318 -19.07 3.69 -28.40
CA ASP A 318 -18.54 5.03 -28.25
C ASP A 318 -17.68 5.41 -29.47
N LYS A 319 -18.22 6.25 -30.35
CA LYS A 319 -17.57 6.67 -31.62
C LYS A 319 -16.26 7.46 -31.45
N ASN A 320 -15.87 7.80 -30.22
CA ASN A 320 -14.61 8.48 -29.89
C ASN A 320 -13.51 7.46 -29.54
N VAL A 321 -13.41 6.35 -30.29
CA VAL A 321 -12.57 5.19 -29.97
C VAL A 321 -11.11 5.63 -29.82
N THR A 322 -10.67 5.71 -28.57
CA THR A 322 -9.30 6.00 -28.13
C THR A 322 -8.66 4.76 -27.52
N LEU A 323 -9.33 3.60 -27.60
CA LEU A 323 -8.89 2.35 -27.00
C LEU A 323 -9.14 1.18 -27.93
N ASP A 324 -8.13 0.32 -28.04
CA ASP A 324 -8.25 -1.02 -28.57
C ASP A 324 -7.91 -2.03 -27.47
N ILE A 325 -8.71 -3.08 -27.32
CA ILE A 325 -8.63 -4.01 -26.19
C ILE A 325 -8.68 -5.44 -26.71
N GLU A 326 -7.66 -6.21 -26.38
CA GLU A 326 -7.47 -7.58 -26.84
C GLU A 326 -7.08 -8.52 -25.69
N LEU A 327 -7.38 -9.81 -25.83
CA LEU A 327 -6.88 -10.84 -24.93
C LEU A 327 -5.59 -11.45 -25.51
N VAL A 328 -4.50 -11.39 -24.74
CA VAL A 328 -3.23 -12.00 -25.12
C VAL A 328 -3.40 -13.52 -25.15
N ASP A 329 -3.15 -14.15 -26.29
CA ASP A 329 -3.31 -15.60 -26.50
C ASP A 329 -4.70 -16.15 -26.11
N LYS A 330 -5.75 -15.32 -26.23
CA LYS A 330 -7.12 -15.64 -25.78
C LYS A 330 -7.18 -15.98 -24.28
N ASN A 331 -6.26 -15.46 -23.47
CA ASN A 331 -6.24 -15.63 -22.04
C ASN A 331 -7.08 -14.52 -21.36
N PRO A 332 -8.19 -14.83 -20.68
CA PRO A 332 -9.02 -13.83 -20.00
C PRO A 332 -8.31 -13.18 -18.80
N PHE A 333 -7.16 -13.70 -18.37
CA PHE A 333 -6.36 -13.14 -17.28
C PHE A 333 -5.26 -12.17 -17.76
N VAL A 334 -5.09 -11.98 -19.06
CA VAL A 334 -4.10 -11.05 -19.61
C VAL A 334 -4.71 -10.20 -20.71
N TRP A 335 -4.97 -8.94 -20.41
CA TRP A 335 -5.59 -8.00 -21.34
C TRP A 335 -4.52 -7.04 -21.85
N ALA A 336 -4.43 -6.90 -23.17
CA ALA A 336 -3.64 -5.87 -23.82
C ALA A 336 -4.55 -4.73 -24.22
N ILE A 337 -4.19 -3.51 -23.82
CA ILE A 337 -4.92 -2.29 -24.09
C ILE A 337 -3.99 -1.37 -24.85
N THR A 338 -4.43 -0.91 -26.01
CA THR A 338 -3.76 0.14 -26.77
C THR A 338 -4.57 1.42 -26.63
N TYR A 339 -4.04 2.38 -25.88
CA TYR A 339 -4.64 3.70 -25.72
C TYR A 339 -4.04 4.68 -26.74
N PHE A 340 -4.91 5.32 -27.52
CA PHE A 340 -4.59 6.38 -28.45
C PHE A 340 -4.86 7.71 -27.76
N GLY A 341 -3.80 8.50 -27.57
CA GLY A 341 -3.91 9.78 -26.88
C GLY A 341 -4.88 10.73 -27.59
N ARG A 342 -5.74 11.38 -26.81
CA ARG A 342 -6.80 12.24 -27.35
C ARG A 342 -6.24 13.47 -28.06
N PRO A 343 -6.90 13.92 -29.15
CA PRO A 343 -6.58 15.19 -29.78
C PRO A 343 -6.61 16.34 -28.78
N MET A 344 -5.71 17.32 -28.97
CA MET A 344 -5.62 18.52 -28.13
C MET A 344 -5.26 18.25 -26.65
N THR A 345 -4.69 17.09 -26.33
CA THR A 345 -4.11 16.79 -25.01
C THR A 345 -2.58 16.72 -25.08
N ASN A 346 -1.91 16.64 -23.93
CA ASN A 346 -0.46 16.40 -23.89
C ASN A 346 -0.04 15.01 -24.41
N LEU A 347 -1.00 14.11 -24.62
CA LEU A 347 -0.81 12.76 -25.12
C LEU A 347 -1.18 12.63 -26.60
N ASP A 348 -1.60 13.71 -27.26
CA ASP A 348 -2.05 13.73 -28.65
C ASP A 348 -1.04 13.07 -29.61
N GLY A 349 -1.55 12.16 -30.43
CA GLY A 349 -0.76 11.35 -31.37
C GLY A 349 0.00 10.17 -30.74
N GLY A 350 0.00 10.04 -29.42
CA GLY A 350 0.65 8.93 -28.73
C GLY A 350 -0.12 7.61 -28.82
N LEU A 351 0.62 6.51 -28.90
CA LEU A 351 0.11 5.15 -28.80
C LEU A 351 0.70 4.49 -27.55
N PHE A 352 -0.12 4.09 -26.58
CA PHE A 352 0.34 3.55 -25.31
C PHE A 352 -0.16 2.12 -25.12
N ARG A 353 0.75 1.16 -25.11
CA ARG A 353 0.44 -0.26 -24.85
C ARG A 353 0.50 -0.53 -23.35
N ILE A 354 -0.59 -1.05 -22.80
CA ILE A 354 -0.77 -1.36 -21.38
C ILE A 354 -1.20 -2.81 -21.28
N LYS A 355 -0.53 -3.60 -20.42
CA LYS A 355 -0.96 -4.94 -20.06
C LYS A 355 -1.57 -4.96 -18.67
N LEU A 356 -2.75 -5.57 -18.55
CA LEU A 356 -3.38 -5.91 -17.27
C LEU A 356 -3.27 -7.41 -17.03
N PHE A 357 -2.68 -7.76 -15.89
CA PHE A 357 -2.60 -9.13 -15.40
C PHE A 357 -3.56 -9.30 -14.24
N PHE A 358 -4.46 -10.28 -14.34
CA PHE A 358 -5.46 -10.59 -13.32
C PHE A 358 -5.04 -11.82 -12.54
N SER A 359 -5.15 -11.74 -11.21
CA SER A 359 -4.96 -12.90 -10.34
C SER A 359 -6.08 -13.92 -10.56
N PRO A 360 -5.80 -15.23 -10.46
CA PRO A 360 -6.83 -16.26 -10.29
C PRO A 360 -7.77 -16.00 -9.11
N ARG A 361 -7.38 -15.14 -8.16
CA ARG A 361 -8.18 -14.72 -6.99
C ARG A 361 -8.86 -13.35 -7.17
N PHE A 362 -8.96 -12.84 -8.39
CA PHE A 362 -9.69 -11.60 -8.65
C PHE A 362 -11.17 -11.76 -8.23
N PRO A 363 -11.77 -10.81 -7.46
CA PRO A 363 -11.28 -9.47 -7.16
C PRO A 363 -10.54 -9.29 -5.82
N GLU A 364 -10.30 -10.33 -5.03
CA GLU A 364 -9.54 -10.20 -3.77
C GLU A 364 -8.13 -9.65 -4.01
N GLU A 365 -7.49 -10.14 -5.08
CA GLU A 365 -6.25 -9.59 -5.61
C GLU A 365 -6.54 -8.75 -6.85
N GLN A 366 -6.22 -7.46 -6.73
CA GLN A 366 -6.46 -6.47 -7.77
C GLN A 366 -5.47 -6.64 -8.94
N PRO A 367 -5.84 -6.26 -10.17
CA PRO A 367 -4.96 -6.43 -11.33
C PRO A 367 -3.64 -5.69 -11.19
N ARG A 368 -2.58 -6.24 -11.82
CA ARG A 368 -1.31 -5.54 -12.02
C ARG A 368 -1.28 -4.98 -13.43
N ALA A 369 -1.23 -3.65 -13.51
CA ALA A 369 -1.08 -2.93 -14.76
C ALA A 369 0.39 -2.63 -15.04
N ARG A 370 0.80 -2.71 -16.31
CA ARG A 370 2.15 -2.35 -16.75
C ARG A 370 2.09 -1.67 -18.11
N PHE A 371 2.67 -0.49 -18.21
CA PHE A 371 2.93 0.17 -19.48
C PHE A 371 4.14 -0.51 -20.15
N GLU A 372 3.92 -1.07 -21.33
CA GLU A 372 5.02 -1.58 -22.17
C GLU A 372 5.72 -0.43 -22.88
N THR A 373 4.95 0.59 -23.25
CA THR A 373 5.46 1.85 -23.77
C THR A 373 6.09 2.68 -22.65
N GLN A 374 7.34 3.12 -22.83
CA GLN A 374 8.00 3.98 -21.84
C GLN A 374 7.40 5.39 -21.81
N LEU A 375 6.75 5.74 -20.71
CA LEU A 375 6.10 7.04 -20.53
C LEU A 375 6.71 7.83 -19.37
N PHE A 376 7.16 9.06 -19.65
CA PHE A 376 7.64 9.97 -18.62
C PHE A 376 6.45 10.73 -18.00
N HIS A 377 5.90 10.21 -16.90
CA HIS A 377 4.71 10.77 -16.25
C HIS A 377 4.77 10.60 -14.73
N HIS A 378 4.21 11.54 -13.97
CA HIS A 378 4.30 11.50 -12.50
C HIS A 378 3.50 10.37 -11.85
N ARG A 379 2.42 9.90 -12.49
CA ARG A 379 1.63 8.72 -12.06
C ARG A 379 2.17 7.37 -12.59
N ILE A 380 3.22 7.36 -13.40
CA ILE A 380 3.78 6.13 -14.00
C ILE A 380 5.21 5.96 -13.51
N ALA A 381 5.45 4.91 -12.72
CA ALA A 381 6.76 4.58 -12.19
C ALA A 381 7.75 4.28 -13.33
N SER A 382 9.05 4.28 -13.02
CA SER A 382 10.11 4.13 -14.04
C SER A 382 10.06 2.78 -14.79
N ASP A 383 9.43 1.78 -14.21
CA ASP A 383 9.21 0.43 -14.75
C ASP A 383 7.89 0.29 -15.53
N GLY A 384 7.12 1.37 -15.67
CA GLY A 384 5.81 1.37 -16.31
C GLY A 384 4.63 1.01 -15.39
N THR A 385 4.82 0.85 -14.07
CA THR A 385 3.71 0.61 -13.15
C THR A 385 2.88 1.88 -12.95
N PRO A 386 1.56 1.87 -13.24
CA PRO A 386 0.71 3.03 -12.99
C PRO A 386 0.20 3.09 -11.55
N CYS A 387 0.09 4.32 -11.04
CA CYS A 387 -0.59 4.67 -9.80
C CYS A 387 -2.04 5.07 -10.08
N TYR A 388 -2.98 4.22 -9.70
CA TYR A 388 -4.41 4.44 -9.92
C TYR A 388 -5.27 3.74 -8.86
N THR A 389 -6.50 4.22 -8.68
CA THR A 389 -7.48 3.62 -7.77
C THR A 389 -8.79 3.47 -8.53
N ALA A 390 -9.25 2.23 -8.71
CA ALA A 390 -10.54 1.96 -9.34
C ALA A 390 -11.69 2.31 -8.38
N LYS A 391 -12.80 2.82 -8.93
CA LYS A 391 -14.02 3.13 -8.17
C LYS A 391 -14.75 1.86 -7.74
N ARG A 392 -14.67 0.82 -8.58
CA ARG A 392 -15.17 -0.54 -8.32
C ARG A 392 -14.03 -1.53 -8.57
N ALA A 393 -13.61 -2.21 -7.52
CA ALA A 393 -12.46 -3.10 -7.51
C ALA A 393 -12.71 -4.43 -8.24
N GLU A 394 -13.98 -4.78 -8.42
CA GLU A 394 -14.48 -5.99 -9.07
C GLU A 394 -14.79 -5.80 -10.57
N ASP A 395 -14.81 -4.55 -11.04
CA ASP A 395 -15.16 -4.17 -12.41
C ASP A 395 -13.91 -3.77 -13.20
N VAL A 396 -13.55 -4.59 -14.20
CA VAL A 396 -12.39 -4.36 -15.04
C VAL A 396 -12.50 -3.03 -15.81
N LYS A 397 -13.70 -2.63 -16.21
CA LYS A 397 -13.91 -1.33 -16.87
C LYS A 397 -13.45 -0.18 -15.98
N SER A 398 -13.80 -0.24 -14.70
CA SER A 398 -13.42 0.78 -13.72
C SER A 398 -11.90 0.90 -13.55
N HIS A 399 -11.15 -0.20 -13.69
CA HIS A 399 -9.69 -0.16 -13.70
C HIS A 399 -9.13 0.55 -14.94
N ILE A 400 -9.65 0.24 -16.12
CA ILE A 400 -9.22 0.85 -17.38
C ILE A 400 -9.50 2.35 -17.35
N GLU A 401 -10.71 2.75 -16.96
CA GLU A 401 -11.10 4.15 -16.80
C GLU A 401 -10.20 4.88 -15.81
N ALA A 402 -9.90 4.29 -14.65
CA ALA A 402 -9.04 4.90 -13.65
C ALA A 402 -7.57 5.07 -14.10
N ILE A 403 -7.05 4.14 -14.92
CA ILE A 403 -5.71 4.29 -15.51
C ILE A 403 -5.67 5.45 -16.51
N ILE A 404 -6.69 5.57 -17.36
CA ILE A 404 -6.78 6.64 -18.35
C ILE A 404 -7.02 7.99 -17.67
N GLU A 405 -7.90 8.05 -16.67
CA GLU A 405 -8.15 9.24 -15.85
C GLU A 405 -6.83 9.71 -15.20
N ALA A 406 -6.02 8.80 -14.67
CA ALA A 406 -4.72 9.13 -14.09
C ALA A 406 -3.69 9.65 -15.11
N LEU A 407 -3.83 9.35 -16.41
CA LEU A 407 -2.97 9.86 -17.48
C LEU A 407 -3.45 11.21 -18.04
N GLU A 408 -4.76 11.39 -18.14
CA GLU A 408 -5.39 12.57 -18.75
C GLU A 408 -5.56 13.74 -17.77
N GLU A 409 -5.36 13.51 -16.46
CA GLU A 409 -5.48 14.55 -15.43
C GLU A 409 -4.40 15.64 -15.60
N GLU A 410 -4.74 16.77 -16.22
CA GLU A 410 -3.79 17.86 -16.50
C GLU A 410 -3.45 18.72 -15.27
N SER A 411 -4.36 18.82 -14.31
CA SER A 411 -4.20 19.67 -13.11
C SER A 411 -4.60 18.95 -11.82
N PRO A 412 -3.91 17.84 -11.48
CA PRO A 412 -4.17 17.09 -10.26
C PRO A 412 -3.91 17.93 -9.01
N PRO A 413 -4.69 17.76 -7.92
CA PRO A 413 -4.30 18.27 -6.62
C PRO A 413 -2.95 17.66 -6.21
N TYR A 414 -2.11 18.44 -5.53
CA TYR A 414 -0.83 17.93 -5.04
C TYR A 414 -1.05 16.86 -3.97
N ASP A 415 -0.74 15.61 -4.29
CA ASP A 415 -0.69 14.52 -3.34
C ASP A 415 0.59 13.69 -3.55
N PRO A 416 1.61 13.83 -2.69
CA PRO A 416 2.88 13.10 -2.81
C PRO A 416 2.71 11.58 -2.81
N ARG A 417 1.61 11.05 -2.26
CA ARG A 417 1.30 9.61 -2.25
C ARG A 417 0.96 9.05 -3.62
N THR A 418 0.74 9.90 -4.62
CA THR A 418 0.43 9.50 -5.99
C THR A 418 1.60 9.68 -6.95
N LEU A 419 2.69 10.26 -6.47
CA LEU A 419 3.85 10.69 -7.26
C LEU A 419 4.88 9.58 -7.31
N VAL A 420 4.57 8.53 -8.07
CA VAL A 420 5.38 7.30 -8.13
C VAL A 420 6.64 7.43 -8.98
N ASN A 421 6.78 8.51 -9.75
CA ASN A 421 8.01 8.86 -10.45
C ASN A 421 8.59 10.16 -9.87
N PRO A 422 9.57 10.07 -8.95
CA PRO A 422 10.12 11.23 -8.24
C PRO A 422 10.75 12.29 -9.17
N GLU A 423 11.37 11.87 -10.28
CA GLU A 423 11.95 12.79 -11.26
C GLU A 423 10.87 13.59 -12.00
N ALA A 424 9.84 12.89 -12.48
CA ALA A 424 8.71 13.50 -13.16
C ALA A 424 7.92 14.43 -12.23
N ALA A 425 7.68 13.99 -11.00
CA ALA A 425 7.00 14.75 -9.96
C ALA A 425 7.75 16.05 -9.62
N LYS A 426 9.07 15.98 -9.41
CA LYS A 426 9.89 17.17 -9.15
C LYS A 426 9.77 18.21 -10.27
N LEU A 427 9.70 17.77 -11.52
CA LEU A 427 9.56 18.69 -12.65
C LEU A 427 8.14 19.25 -12.78
N PHE A 428 7.12 18.44 -12.55
CA PHE A 428 5.72 18.84 -12.70
C PHE A 428 5.27 19.87 -11.64
N TRP A 429 5.67 19.68 -10.38
CA TRP A 429 5.38 20.62 -9.28
C TRP A 429 6.50 21.63 -9.01
N GLY A 430 7.50 21.69 -9.91
CA GLY A 430 8.63 22.62 -9.81
C GLY A 430 8.30 24.03 -10.31
N SER A 431 9.35 24.76 -10.68
CA SER A 431 9.24 26.09 -11.28
C SER A 431 8.58 26.06 -12.67
N GLU A 432 8.23 27.22 -13.22
CA GLU A 432 7.69 27.32 -14.59
C GLU A 432 8.64 26.75 -15.65
N ASP A 433 9.95 26.84 -15.44
CA ASP A 433 10.94 26.23 -16.34
C ASP A 433 11.02 24.71 -16.16
N ASP A 434 10.84 24.20 -14.95
CA ASP A 434 10.74 22.77 -14.68
C ASP A 434 9.51 22.15 -15.37
N LYS A 435 8.36 22.83 -15.31
CA LYS A 435 7.15 22.41 -16.02
C LYS A 435 7.34 22.38 -17.53
N LYS A 436 8.06 23.36 -18.11
CA LYS A 436 8.44 23.33 -19.53
C LYS A 436 9.32 22.11 -19.84
N MET A 437 10.27 21.78 -18.96
CA MET A 437 11.10 20.58 -19.10
C MET A 437 10.27 19.30 -19.01
N TYR A 438 9.34 19.21 -18.07
CA TYR A 438 8.39 18.10 -17.95
C TYR A 438 7.62 17.92 -19.27
N ASN A 439 6.94 18.97 -19.75
CA ASN A 439 6.15 18.92 -20.99
C ASN A 439 7.00 18.58 -22.22
N ARG A 440 8.29 18.95 -22.24
CA ARG A 440 9.22 18.55 -23.30
C ARG A 440 9.58 17.07 -23.21
N LYS A 441 9.83 16.54 -22.01
CA LYS A 441 10.13 15.13 -21.79
C LYS A 441 8.92 14.24 -22.08
N LEU A 442 7.73 14.66 -21.63
CA LEU A 442 6.47 13.98 -21.93
C LEU A 442 6.24 13.91 -23.44
N ARG A 443 6.26 15.04 -24.17
CA ARG A 443 6.11 15.04 -25.64
C ARG A 443 7.11 14.16 -26.37
N ARG A 444 8.36 14.08 -25.89
CA ARG A 444 9.36 13.16 -26.44
C ARG A 444 9.01 11.70 -26.19
N ALA A 445 8.45 11.37 -25.03
CA ALA A 445 7.98 10.02 -24.74
C ALA A 445 6.77 9.66 -25.61
N VAL A 446 5.82 10.58 -25.80
CA VAL A 446 4.68 10.45 -26.71
C VAL A 446 5.13 10.21 -28.16
N GLN A 447 6.13 10.96 -28.65
CA GLN A 447 6.64 10.75 -30.01
C GLN A 447 7.30 9.37 -30.18
N ARG A 448 8.12 8.94 -29.20
CA ARG A 448 8.75 7.61 -29.24
C ARG A 448 7.74 6.48 -29.22
N SER A 449 6.60 6.68 -28.58
CA SER A 449 5.60 5.62 -28.48
C SER A 449 4.93 5.26 -29.81
N MET A 450 5.10 6.08 -30.84
CA MET A 450 4.70 5.76 -32.22
C MET A 450 5.73 4.90 -32.95
N GLU A 451 6.98 4.90 -32.50
CA GLU A 451 8.11 4.22 -33.15
C GLU A 451 8.31 2.79 -32.61
N GLU A 452 7.74 2.48 -31.44
CA GLU A 452 7.75 1.19 -30.72
C GLU A 452 6.44 0.38 -30.91
#